data_AF-G8R4E4-F1
#
_entry.id   AF-G8R4E4-F1
#
_cell.length_a   1.000
_cell.length_b   1.000
_cell.length_c   1.000
_cell.angle_alpha   90.00
_cell.angle_beta   90.00
_cell.angle_gamma   90.00
#
_symmetry.space_group_name_H-M   'P 1'
#
loop_
_entity.id
_entity.type
_entity.pdbx_description
1 polymer ?
#
loop_
_entity_poly.entity_id
_entity_poly.type
_entity_poly.pdbx_seq_one_letter_code
_entity_poly.pdbx_strand_id
1 'polypeptide(L)'
;MKRATILLLTIVSYMTYGQNLVKNPSIENTDECPIIATDLEDITDPWTHYFGTPDYFHMNCGNPGSATQTNLAQPFDGSGFIGLAVYGDTGAYEREYIHGELNESLVKDQFYRITFYVKPVNNDVNGTSYGIDNIGMFLSKQPLDSVPAESFYDVEPQVKANNPIVAESYWTSICGIYKAKGGEKYITLGNFFRDSETTVIPLTNALNPQRAYYLFDFVEVLENDMPQLPEDTIICIEERIDLRLDAPDVNISWSDGSTGPNFLITEPGTYYARISDPACSYTDTIVVEPTNCVDCKMYAANAFTPNGDGINDEFVVTPSCANTPTEDYFRSFHISIFDRWGQKVFESIDPTVSWDGSNVDGGGIYTYTIEYQFQVYRSTQTLIKRGTLTLIR
;
A
#
# COMPACT_ATOMS: atom_id res chain seq x y z
N MET A 1 13.55 -53.51 28.25
CA MET A 1 13.81 -52.20 27.61
C MET A 1 12.75 -51.97 26.54
N LYS A 2 11.72 -51.16 26.84
CA LYS A 2 10.67 -50.79 25.87
C LYS A 2 11.25 -49.74 24.93
N ARG A 3 11.33 -50.04 23.63
CA ARG A 3 11.79 -49.10 22.61
C ARG A 3 10.69 -48.04 22.41
N ALA A 4 10.98 -46.80 22.76
CA ALA A 4 10.14 -45.66 22.44
C ALA A 4 10.42 -45.25 21.00
N THR A 5 9.44 -45.44 20.11
CA THR A 5 9.50 -44.94 18.74
C THR A 5 9.11 -43.46 18.80
N ILE A 6 10.09 -42.57 18.60
CA ILE A 6 9.86 -41.13 18.47
C ILE A 6 9.34 -40.90 17.04
N LEU A 7 8.06 -40.56 16.92
CA LEU A 7 7.45 -40.12 15.67
C LEU A 7 7.87 -38.66 15.44
N LEU A 8 8.83 -38.43 14.55
CA LEU A 8 9.22 -37.09 14.13
C LEU A 8 8.14 -36.56 13.19
N LEU A 9 7.25 -35.70 13.71
CA LEU A 9 6.24 -35.01 12.89
C LEU A 9 6.95 -33.85 12.18
N THR A 10 7.34 -34.05 10.92
CA THR A 10 7.79 -32.95 10.06
C THR A 10 6.57 -32.12 9.66
N ILE A 11 6.39 -30.96 10.28
CA ILE A 11 5.46 -29.93 9.81
C ILE A 11 6.07 -29.38 8.52
N VAL A 12 5.61 -29.87 7.38
CA VAL A 12 5.84 -29.24 6.09
C VAL A 12 4.96 -27.99 6.09
N SER A 13 5.58 -26.81 6.18
CA SER A 13 4.89 -25.54 5.93
C SER A 13 4.53 -25.50 4.44
N TYR A 14 3.31 -25.90 4.11
CA TYR A 14 2.75 -25.59 2.81
C TYR A 14 2.56 -24.07 2.78
N MET A 15 3.22 -23.38 1.86
CA MET A 15 2.79 -22.04 1.48
C MET A 15 1.38 -22.19 0.90
N THR A 16 0.38 -21.77 1.66
CA THR A 16 -0.98 -21.66 1.15
C THR A 16 -0.99 -20.42 0.26
N TYR A 17 -0.94 -20.61 -1.05
CA TYR A 17 -1.27 -19.53 -1.98
C TYR A 17 -2.68 -19.03 -1.66
N GLY A 18 -2.85 -17.71 -1.56
CA GLY A 18 -4.17 -17.11 -1.37
C GLY A 18 -5.16 -17.65 -2.42
N GLN A 19 -6.42 -17.82 -2.04
CA GLN A 19 -7.45 -18.21 -2.99
C GLN A 19 -7.69 -17.04 -3.96
N ASN A 20 -7.63 -17.29 -5.27
CA ASN A 20 -8.02 -16.29 -6.26
C ASN A 20 -9.49 -15.90 -6.07
N LEU A 21 -9.73 -14.63 -5.79
CA LEU A 21 -11.06 -14.09 -5.54
C LEU A 21 -11.85 -13.86 -6.82
N VAL A 22 -11.20 -13.84 -7.98
CA VAL A 22 -11.86 -13.59 -9.27
C VAL A 22 -12.70 -14.80 -9.68
N LYS A 23 -13.95 -14.57 -10.09
CA LYS A 23 -14.79 -15.59 -10.71
C LYS A 23 -14.36 -15.81 -12.15
N ASN A 24 -14.29 -17.08 -12.57
CA ASN A 24 -13.83 -17.48 -13.90
C ASN A 24 -12.51 -16.77 -14.29
N PRO A 25 -11.43 -16.91 -13.48
CA PRO A 25 -10.23 -16.08 -13.63
C PRO A 25 -9.56 -16.23 -14.98
N SER A 26 -9.59 -17.44 -15.57
CA SER A 26 -9.00 -17.77 -16.87
C SER A 26 -9.95 -17.52 -18.05
N ILE A 27 -11.09 -16.85 -17.81
CA ILE A 27 -12.03 -16.43 -18.87
C ILE A 27 -12.48 -17.63 -19.74
N GLU A 28 -12.78 -18.74 -19.08
CA GLU A 28 -13.11 -19.98 -19.75
C GLU A 28 -14.56 -20.00 -20.20
N ASN A 29 -14.79 -20.71 -21.30
CA ASN A 29 -16.12 -20.95 -21.81
C ASN A 29 -16.88 -21.87 -20.85
N THR A 30 -18.08 -21.45 -20.45
CA THR A 30 -18.97 -22.23 -19.60
C THR A 30 -19.85 -23.23 -20.38
N ASP A 31 -19.93 -23.08 -21.71
CA ASP A 31 -20.73 -23.93 -22.61
C ASP A 31 -19.91 -25.04 -23.32
N GLU A 32 -20.53 -26.21 -23.50
CA GLU A 32 -19.99 -27.26 -24.36
C GLU A 32 -20.08 -26.83 -25.83
N CYS A 33 -18.93 -26.63 -26.47
CA CYS A 33 -18.84 -26.21 -27.86
C CYS A 33 -19.67 -27.09 -28.82
N PRO A 34 -20.31 -26.51 -29.85
CA PRO A 34 -19.95 -25.24 -30.52
C PRO A 34 -20.58 -23.97 -29.90
N ILE A 35 -19.86 -22.84 -30.01
CA ILE A 35 -20.34 -21.50 -29.61
C ILE A 35 -21.54 -21.14 -30.49
N ILE A 36 -22.75 -21.20 -29.94
CA ILE A 36 -24.00 -20.77 -30.59
C ILE A 36 -24.42 -19.37 -30.08
N ALA A 37 -23.82 -18.91 -28.98
CA ALA A 37 -24.09 -17.62 -28.38
C ALA A 37 -23.60 -16.45 -29.24
N THR A 38 -24.37 -15.36 -29.22
CA THR A 38 -24.04 -14.09 -29.90
C THR A 38 -23.33 -13.11 -28.99
N ASP A 39 -23.52 -13.23 -27.67
CA ASP A 39 -23.06 -12.29 -26.67
C ASP A 39 -21.97 -12.91 -25.78
N LEU A 40 -20.98 -12.10 -25.40
CA LEU A 40 -19.82 -12.53 -24.60
C LEU A 40 -20.23 -13.15 -23.25
N GLU A 41 -21.25 -12.60 -22.60
CA GLU A 41 -21.67 -13.04 -21.26
C GLU A 41 -22.25 -14.45 -21.21
N ASP A 42 -22.85 -14.90 -22.31
CA ASP A 42 -23.40 -16.25 -22.42
C ASP A 42 -22.29 -17.32 -22.41
N ILE A 43 -21.07 -16.96 -22.84
CA ILE A 43 -19.94 -17.90 -22.94
C ILE A 43 -18.97 -17.75 -21.78
N THR A 44 -18.71 -16.55 -21.28
CA THR A 44 -17.65 -16.30 -20.29
C THR A 44 -18.15 -15.88 -18.91
N ASP A 45 -19.39 -16.19 -18.51
CA ASP A 45 -19.98 -15.81 -17.21
C ASP A 45 -18.97 -15.90 -16.04
N PRO A 46 -18.82 -14.85 -15.20
CA PRO A 46 -19.56 -13.58 -15.21
C PRO A 46 -18.91 -12.46 -16.05
N TRP A 47 -17.97 -12.78 -16.93
CA TRP A 47 -17.35 -11.78 -17.79
C TRP A 47 -18.35 -11.27 -18.83
N THR A 48 -18.57 -9.96 -18.82
CA THR A 48 -19.48 -9.26 -19.74
C THR A 48 -18.85 -8.00 -20.31
N HIS A 49 -19.56 -7.34 -21.22
CA HIS A 49 -19.22 -6.04 -21.79
C HIS A 49 -20.49 -5.18 -21.86
N TYR A 50 -20.37 -3.89 -21.59
CA TYR A 50 -21.48 -2.94 -21.73
C TYR A 50 -21.29 -1.96 -22.90
N PHE A 51 -20.12 -2.02 -23.54
CA PHE A 51 -19.73 -1.16 -24.65
C PHE A 51 -18.67 -1.86 -25.52
N GLY A 52 -18.70 -1.55 -26.82
CA GLY A 52 -17.82 -2.19 -27.80
C GLY A 52 -18.33 -3.57 -28.24
N THR A 53 -17.46 -4.30 -28.93
CA THR A 53 -17.70 -5.68 -29.35
C THR A 53 -16.43 -6.52 -29.12
N PRO A 54 -16.04 -6.77 -27.86
CA PRO A 54 -14.92 -7.65 -27.54
C PRO A 54 -15.02 -8.99 -28.26
N ASP A 55 -13.91 -9.51 -28.75
CA ASP A 55 -13.87 -10.81 -29.38
C ASP A 55 -13.48 -11.88 -28.36
N TYR A 56 -14.18 -13.02 -28.35
CA TYR A 56 -13.75 -14.20 -27.62
C TYR A 56 -13.11 -15.22 -28.54
N PHE A 57 -11.96 -15.76 -28.13
CA PHE A 57 -11.23 -16.78 -28.87
C PHE A 57 -11.07 -18.03 -28.01
N HIS A 58 -11.32 -19.21 -28.61
CA HIS A 58 -11.21 -20.49 -27.91
C HIS A 58 -10.54 -21.55 -28.79
N MET A 59 -9.55 -22.26 -28.25
CA MET A 59 -8.70 -23.16 -29.03
C MET A 59 -9.46 -24.34 -29.66
N ASN A 60 -10.43 -24.93 -28.94
CA ASN A 60 -11.08 -26.17 -29.35
C ASN A 60 -12.40 -25.98 -30.12
N CYS A 61 -12.87 -24.75 -30.31
CA CYS A 61 -14.29 -24.48 -30.62
C CYS A 61 -14.53 -23.81 -31.97
N GLY A 62 -13.58 -23.91 -32.89
CA GLY A 62 -13.77 -23.58 -34.31
C GLY A 62 -13.80 -22.09 -34.64
N ASN A 63 -13.76 -21.20 -33.64
CA ASN A 63 -13.41 -19.79 -33.81
C ASN A 63 -12.11 -19.44 -33.05
N PRO A 64 -11.00 -20.20 -33.19
CA PRO A 64 -9.71 -19.61 -32.87
C PRO A 64 -9.61 -18.44 -33.84
N GLY A 65 -9.47 -17.21 -33.34
CA GLY A 65 -9.29 -16.06 -34.22
C GLY A 65 -8.25 -16.44 -35.26
N SER A 66 -8.52 -16.11 -36.52
CA SER A 66 -7.61 -16.45 -37.63
C SER A 66 -6.16 -16.14 -37.20
N ALA A 67 -5.17 -16.85 -37.75
CA ALA A 67 -3.76 -16.60 -37.43
C ALA A 67 -3.40 -15.10 -37.47
N THR A 68 -4.09 -14.33 -38.31
CA THR A 68 -4.02 -12.88 -38.47
C THR A 68 -4.68 -12.04 -37.36
N GLN A 69 -5.70 -12.56 -36.65
CA GLN A 69 -6.41 -11.86 -35.57
C GLN A 69 -5.72 -11.98 -34.22
N THR A 70 -5.06 -13.11 -33.94
CA THR A 70 -4.47 -13.40 -32.62
C THR A 70 -2.96 -13.59 -32.66
N ASN A 71 -2.33 -13.47 -33.83
CA ASN A 71 -0.92 -13.84 -34.06
C ASN A 71 -0.59 -15.27 -33.58
N LEU A 72 -1.53 -16.20 -33.75
CA LEU A 72 -1.41 -17.60 -33.28
C LEU A 72 -1.16 -17.70 -31.76
N ALA A 73 -1.70 -16.75 -30.98
CA ALA A 73 -1.58 -16.81 -29.53
C ALA A 73 -2.18 -18.10 -28.97
N GLN A 74 -1.52 -18.62 -27.93
CA GLN A 74 -2.08 -19.62 -27.03
C GLN A 74 -2.56 -18.88 -25.78
N PRO A 75 -3.63 -19.35 -25.12
CA PRO A 75 -4.04 -18.79 -23.84
C PRO A 75 -2.88 -18.84 -22.84
N PHE A 76 -2.88 -17.88 -21.94
CA PHE A 76 -2.02 -17.89 -20.77
C PHE A 76 -2.41 -19.04 -19.85
N ASP A 77 -3.72 -19.17 -19.57
CA ASP A 77 -4.28 -20.25 -18.77
C ASP A 77 -5.57 -20.80 -19.41
N GLY A 78 -5.88 -22.07 -19.20
CA GLY A 78 -7.09 -22.66 -19.77
C GLY A 78 -7.08 -22.79 -21.31
N SER A 79 -8.21 -22.47 -21.93
CA SER A 79 -8.54 -22.74 -23.33
C SER A 79 -9.02 -21.51 -24.12
N GLY A 80 -9.36 -20.42 -23.43
CA GLY A 80 -9.91 -19.21 -24.02
C GLY A 80 -9.19 -17.92 -23.63
N PHE A 81 -9.47 -16.84 -24.36
CA PHE A 81 -9.03 -15.48 -24.02
C PHE A 81 -9.87 -14.45 -24.79
N ILE A 82 -9.85 -13.20 -24.34
CA ILE A 82 -10.60 -12.10 -24.97
C ILE A 82 -9.65 -11.17 -25.70
N GLY A 83 -10.08 -10.61 -26.83
CA GLY A 83 -9.40 -9.51 -27.51
C GLY A 83 -10.18 -8.20 -27.42
N LEU A 84 -9.47 -7.10 -27.20
CA LEU A 84 -10.02 -5.75 -27.04
C LEU A 84 -9.27 -4.72 -27.89
N ALA A 85 -10.02 -3.83 -28.54
CA ALA A 85 -9.50 -2.57 -29.08
C ALA A 85 -9.32 -1.55 -27.93
N VAL A 86 -8.09 -1.07 -27.73
CA VAL A 86 -7.72 -0.25 -26.55
C VAL A 86 -7.08 1.10 -26.90
N TYR A 87 -6.86 1.36 -28.19
CA TYR A 87 -6.34 2.64 -28.71
C TYR A 87 -6.59 2.79 -30.21
N GLY A 88 -6.84 4.00 -30.71
CA GLY A 88 -6.96 4.29 -32.14
C GLY A 88 -6.62 5.74 -32.51
N ASP A 89 -5.79 5.94 -33.54
CA ASP A 89 -5.29 7.25 -34.02
C ASP A 89 -6.23 7.92 -35.05
N THR A 90 -7.37 7.31 -35.38
CA THR A 90 -8.27 7.77 -36.47
C THR A 90 -9.41 8.70 -36.02
N GLY A 91 -9.34 9.23 -34.79
CA GLY A 91 -10.29 10.24 -34.29
C GLY A 91 -11.63 9.69 -33.79
N ALA A 92 -11.83 8.37 -33.81
CA ALA A 92 -12.83 7.68 -33.01
C ALA A 92 -12.09 6.97 -31.86
N TYR A 93 -12.47 7.25 -30.62
CA TYR A 93 -11.91 6.58 -29.45
C TYR A 93 -12.24 5.08 -29.52
N GLU A 94 -11.27 4.27 -29.96
CA GLU A 94 -11.35 2.81 -29.93
C GLU A 94 -11.02 2.34 -28.51
N ARG A 95 -12.06 1.99 -27.76
CA ARG A 95 -11.98 1.54 -26.36
C ARG A 95 -13.04 0.50 -26.10
N GLU A 96 -12.58 -0.69 -25.76
CA GLU A 96 -13.41 -1.77 -25.29
C GLU A 96 -13.01 -2.12 -23.87
N TYR A 97 -13.99 -2.59 -23.11
CA TYR A 97 -13.82 -2.98 -21.72
C TYR A 97 -14.53 -4.29 -21.48
N ILE A 98 -13.93 -5.11 -20.62
CA ILE A 98 -14.60 -6.28 -20.04
C ILE A 98 -14.76 -6.10 -18.56
N HIS A 99 -15.86 -6.64 -18.05
CA HIS A 99 -16.28 -6.50 -16.67
C HIS A 99 -16.40 -7.88 -16.06
N GLY A 100 -15.76 -8.07 -14.92
CA GLY A 100 -15.80 -9.32 -14.15
C GLY A 100 -16.29 -9.08 -12.73
N GLU A 101 -16.37 -10.15 -11.96
CA GLU A 101 -16.84 -10.10 -10.57
C GLU A 101 -15.96 -10.94 -9.65
N LEU A 102 -15.81 -10.49 -8.41
CA LEU A 102 -15.18 -11.22 -7.32
C LEU A 102 -16.19 -12.15 -6.62
N ASN A 103 -15.69 -13.25 -6.05
CA ASN A 103 -16.44 -14.16 -5.19
C ASN A 103 -16.98 -13.47 -3.94
N GLU A 104 -16.21 -12.53 -3.40
CA GLU A 104 -16.56 -11.73 -2.24
C GLU A 104 -16.04 -10.30 -2.38
N SER A 105 -16.62 -9.38 -1.62
CA SER A 105 -16.16 -8.00 -1.61
C SER A 105 -14.83 -7.85 -0.87
N LEU A 106 -13.95 -6.99 -1.36
CA LEU A 106 -12.69 -6.69 -0.70
C LEU A 106 -12.91 -6.06 0.69
N VAL A 107 -12.04 -6.41 1.63
CA VAL A 107 -12.08 -5.94 3.02
C VAL A 107 -11.36 -4.59 3.11
N LYS A 108 -11.98 -3.62 3.79
CA LYS A 108 -11.39 -2.29 3.97
C LYS A 108 -10.02 -2.38 4.65
N ASP A 109 -9.05 -1.60 4.15
CA ASP A 109 -7.68 -1.47 4.65
C ASP A 109 -6.81 -2.74 4.51
N GLN A 110 -7.35 -3.81 3.93
CA GLN A 110 -6.61 -5.02 3.56
C GLN A 110 -5.86 -4.78 2.24
N PHE A 111 -4.64 -5.31 2.14
CA PHE A 111 -3.85 -5.27 0.92
C PHE A 111 -4.11 -6.51 0.06
N TYR A 112 -4.23 -6.28 -1.25
CA TYR A 112 -4.42 -7.32 -2.26
C TYR A 112 -3.37 -7.18 -3.35
N ARG A 113 -2.83 -8.31 -3.81
CA ARG A 113 -2.09 -8.40 -5.07
C ARG A 113 -3.10 -8.58 -6.19
N ILE A 114 -3.07 -7.69 -7.17
CA ILE A 114 -3.97 -7.73 -8.31
C ILE A 114 -3.14 -7.85 -9.59
N THR A 115 -3.49 -8.80 -10.46
CA THR A 115 -2.73 -9.14 -11.67
C THR A 115 -3.68 -9.48 -12.81
N PHE A 116 -3.28 -9.14 -14.04
CA PHE A 116 -3.89 -9.68 -15.26
C PHE A 116 -2.84 -9.75 -16.37
N TYR A 117 -3.08 -10.61 -17.36
CA TYR A 117 -2.11 -10.85 -18.43
C TYR A 117 -2.63 -10.31 -19.75
N VAL A 118 -1.74 -9.60 -20.46
CA VAL A 118 -2.06 -9.05 -21.78
C VAL A 118 -0.99 -9.36 -22.82
N LYS A 119 -1.41 -9.39 -24.08
CA LYS A 119 -0.51 -9.60 -25.22
C LYS A 119 -0.94 -8.75 -26.42
N PRO A 120 -0.05 -7.92 -27.00
CA PRO A 120 -0.38 -7.12 -28.17
C PRO A 120 -0.58 -8.01 -29.41
N VAL A 121 -1.51 -7.60 -30.27
CA VAL A 121 -1.69 -8.16 -31.62
C VAL A 121 -0.96 -7.26 -32.62
N ASN A 122 -0.17 -7.88 -33.50
CA ASN A 122 0.55 -7.23 -34.58
C ASN A 122 0.00 -7.69 -35.94
N ASN A 123 -0.90 -6.88 -36.49
CA ASN A 123 -1.51 -7.05 -37.79
C ASN A 123 -1.47 -5.72 -38.56
N ASP A 124 -0.39 -5.52 -39.29
CA ASP A 124 -0.22 -4.36 -40.16
C ASP A 124 -1.24 -4.24 -41.28
N VAL A 125 -1.88 -5.33 -41.70
CA VAL A 125 -2.84 -5.31 -42.82
C VAL A 125 -4.04 -4.42 -42.50
N ASN A 126 -4.44 -4.36 -41.23
CA ASN A 126 -5.53 -3.52 -40.76
C ASN A 126 -5.07 -2.39 -39.82
N GLY A 127 -3.76 -2.12 -39.74
CA GLY A 127 -3.16 -1.07 -38.91
C GLY A 127 -3.12 -1.38 -37.41
N THR A 128 -3.39 -2.61 -37.00
CA THR A 128 -3.34 -3.03 -35.59
C THR A 128 -1.92 -3.38 -35.22
N SER A 129 -1.08 -2.38 -34.95
CA SER A 129 0.34 -2.60 -34.73
C SER A 129 0.99 -1.55 -33.83
N TYR A 130 0.21 -0.99 -32.90
CA TYR A 130 0.74 -0.24 -31.77
C TYR A 130 0.83 -1.09 -30.50
N GLY A 131 1.95 -0.96 -29.79
CA GLY A 131 2.05 -1.25 -28.38
C GLY A 131 1.81 0.02 -27.57
N ILE A 132 1.08 -0.08 -26.46
CA ILE A 132 0.65 1.05 -25.64
C ILE A 132 0.90 0.83 -24.15
N ASP A 133 1.02 1.92 -23.40
CA ASP A 133 0.92 1.91 -21.93
C ASP A 133 -0.55 2.03 -21.49
N ASN A 134 -0.80 2.28 -20.20
CA ASN A 134 -2.10 2.67 -19.65
C ASN A 134 -3.25 1.66 -19.72
N ILE A 135 -3.05 0.47 -20.28
CA ILE A 135 -3.94 -0.68 -20.04
C ILE A 135 -3.94 -0.99 -18.55
N GLY A 136 -5.11 -1.07 -17.92
CA GLY A 136 -5.24 -1.21 -16.48
C GLY A 136 -6.42 -2.04 -16.02
N MET A 137 -6.50 -2.17 -14.70
CA MET A 137 -7.59 -2.82 -13.99
C MET A 137 -8.19 -1.87 -12.96
N PHE A 138 -9.51 -1.74 -13.01
CA PHE A 138 -10.30 -0.95 -12.07
C PHE A 138 -11.21 -1.86 -11.23
N LEU A 139 -11.10 -1.74 -9.90
CA LEU A 139 -11.88 -2.41 -8.89
C LEU A 139 -12.91 -1.44 -8.30
N SER A 140 -14.16 -1.87 -8.25
CA SER A 140 -15.28 -0.99 -7.89
C SER A 140 -16.39 -1.70 -7.13
N LYS A 141 -17.21 -0.93 -6.40
CA LYS A 141 -18.34 -1.46 -5.62
C LYS A 141 -19.56 -1.82 -6.48
N GLN A 142 -19.67 -1.20 -7.65
CA GLN A 142 -20.76 -1.35 -8.61
C GLN A 142 -20.15 -1.48 -9.99
N PRO A 143 -20.77 -2.23 -10.92
CA PRO A 143 -20.24 -2.37 -12.27
C PRO A 143 -20.24 -1.00 -12.98
N LEU A 144 -19.28 -0.81 -13.88
CA LEU A 144 -19.29 0.30 -14.83
C LEU A 144 -20.12 -0.11 -16.05
N ASP A 145 -21.44 0.01 -15.93
CA ASP A 145 -22.43 -0.52 -16.90
C ASP A 145 -22.98 0.52 -17.88
N SER A 146 -22.52 1.77 -17.78
CA SER A 146 -22.97 2.86 -18.64
C SER A 146 -22.04 3.08 -19.83
N VAL A 147 -22.58 3.27 -21.03
CA VAL A 147 -21.78 3.70 -22.19
C VAL A 147 -21.09 5.05 -21.90
N PRO A 148 -19.75 5.11 -21.86
CA PRO A 148 -19.04 6.33 -21.49
C PRO A 148 -19.17 7.41 -22.56
N ALA A 149 -19.29 8.68 -22.12
CA ALA A 149 -19.10 9.82 -23.01
C ALA A 149 -17.66 9.80 -23.53
N GLU A 150 -17.46 10.01 -24.84
CA GLU A 150 -16.13 9.93 -25.47
C GLU A 150 -15.50 8.51 -25.44
N SER A 151 -16.33 7.47 -25.23
CA SER A 151 -15.92 6.06 -25.26
C SER A 151 -14.89 5.64 -24.20
N PHE A 152 -14.60 6.41 -23.15
CA PHE A 152 -13.72 5.97 -22.06
C PHE A 152 -14.25 6.30 -20.66
N TYR A 153 -13.91 5.46 -19.69
CA TYR A 153 -14.25 5.71 -18.29
C TYR A 153 -13.19 6.58 -17.63
N ASP A 154 -13.57 7.79 -17.21
CA ASP A 154 -12.71 8.71 -16.44
C ASP A 154 -12.60 8.26 -14.98
N VAL A 155 -11.88 7.15 -14.78
CA VAL A 155 -11.59 6.53 -13.48
C VAL A 155 -10.12 6.18 -13.40
N GLU A 156 -9.53 6.30 -12.20
CA GLU A 156 -8.14 5.89 -11.98
C GLU A 156 -8.09 4.37 -11.69
N PRO A 157 -7.47 3.55 -12.57
CA PRO A 157 -7.30 2.13 -12.32
C PRO A 157 -6.33 1.90 -11.15
N GLN A 158 -6.54 0.84 -10.39
CA GLN A 158 -5.68 0.50 -9.24
C GLN A 158 -4.32 -0.04 -9.69
N VAL A 159 -4.25 -0.58 -10.90
CA VAL A 159 -3.00 -0.98 -11.55
C VAL A 159 -3.09 -0.71 -13.04
N LYS A 160 -1.97 -0.28 -13.64
CA LYS A 160 -1.84 -0.09 -15.09
C LYS A 160 -0.43 -0.36 -15.60
N ALA A 161 -0.31 -0.58 -16.90
CA ALA A 161 0.96 -0.58 -17.60
C ALA A 161 1.58 0.82 -17.57
N ASN A 162 2.80 0.95 -17.03
CA ASN A 162 3.52 2.23 -16.97
C ASN A 162 4.43 2.49 -18.18
N ASN A 163 4.65 1.48 -19.02
CA ASN A 163 5.42 1.59 -20.24
C ASN A 163 4.69 0.83 -21.36
N PRO A 164 4.91 1.20 -22.63
CA PRO A 164 4.27 0.51 -23.74
C PRO A 164 4.60 -0.98 -23.80
N ILE A 165 3.57 -1.82 -23.88
CA ILE A 165 3.72 -3.28 -23.93
C ILE A 165 3.91 -3.71 -25.38
N VAL A 166 5.13 -4.09 -25.73
CA VAL A 166 5.50 -4.46 -27.12
C VAL A 166 5.88 -5.94 -27.29
N ALA A 167 5.78 -6.75 -26.25
CA ALA A 167 6.19 -8.15 -26.27
C ALA A 167 5.16 -9.03 -26.99
N GLU A 168 5.48 -9.45 -28.22
CA GLU A 168 4.57 -10.27 -29.06
C GLU A 168 4.69 -11.78 -28.78
N SER A 169 5.80 -12.23 -28.18
CA SER A 169 6.10 -13.66 -28.03
C SER A 169 5.57 -14.28 -26.74
N TYR A 170 5.26 -13.48 -25.72
CA TYR A 170 4.82 -13.95 -24.42
C TYR A 170 3.80 -12.98 -23.81
N TRP A 171 2.97 -13.51 -22.92
CA TRP A 171 2.04 -12.71 -22.14
C TRP A 171 2.79 -11.81 -21.16
N THR A 172 2.38 -10.55 -21.08
CA THR A 172 2.92 -9.57 -20.14
C THR A 172 1.96 -9.43 -18.96
N SER A 173 2.44 -9.70 -17.75
CA SER A 173 1.69 -9.43 -16.53
C SER A 173 1.64 -7.94 -16.25
N ILE A 174 0.45 -7.41 -15.98
CA ILE A 174 0.27 -6.11 -15.35
C ILE A 174 -0.19 -6.38 -13.92
N CYS A 175 0.60 -5.98 -12.93
CA CYS A 175 0.31 -6.28 -11.53
C CYS A 175 0.64 -5.12 -10.59
N GLY A 176 0.05 -5.15 -9.40
CA GLY A 176 0.29 -4.18 -8.34
C GLY A 176 -0.28 -4.62 -7.00
N ILE A 177 0.10 -3.88 -5.95
CA ILE A 177 -0.48 -4.04 -4.63
C ILE A 177 -1.49 -2.92 -4.38
N TYR A 178 -2.70 -3.29 -3.99
CA TYR A 178 -3.82 -2.39 -3.76
C TYR A 178 -4.32 -2.49 -2.32
N LYS A 179 -4.34 -1.35 -1.62
CA LYS A 179 -5.03 -1.22 -0.32
C LYS A 179 -6.51 -0.96 -0.58
N ALA A 180 -7.36 -1.95 -0.29
CA ALA A 180 -8.78 -1.86 -0.58
C ALA A 180 -9.49 -0.77 0.24
N LYS A 181 -10.39 -0.01 -0.40
CA LYS A 181 -11.26 0.96 0.30
C LYS A 181 -12.47 0.26 0.94
N GLY A 182 -12.68 -1.02 0.62
CA GLY A 182 -13.67 -1.91 1.20
C GLY A 182 -14.98 -1.89 0.42
N GLY A 183 -15.50 -3.07 0.09
CA GLY A 183 -16.75 -3.26 -0.64
C GLY A 183 -16.60 -3.36 -2.16
N GLU A 184 -15.38 -3.25 -2.70
CA GLU A 184 -15.11 -3.50 -4.11
C GLU A 184 -15.44 -4.95 -4.46
N LYS A 185 -16.20 -5.17 -5.54
CA LYS A 185 -16.69 -6.49 -5.97
C LYS A 185 -16.59 -6.70 -7.49
N TYR A 186 -16.47 -5.62 -8.26
CA TYR A 186 -16.47 -5.66 -9.71
C TYR A 186 -15.11 -5.27 -10.26
N ILE A 187 -14.71 -5.94 -11.34
CA ILE A 187 -13.47 -5.69 -12.09
C ILE A 187 -13.86 -5.05 -13.41
N THR A 188 -13.04 -4.12 -13.90
CA THR A 188 -13.10 -3.62 -15.28
C THR A 188 -11.69 -3.58 -15.84
N LEU A 189 -11.47 -4.15 -17.02
CA LEU A 189 -10.19 -4.17 -17.71
C LEU A 189 -10.28 -3.38 -19.02
N GLY A 190 -9.25 -2.61 -19.36
CA GLY A 190 -9.19 -1.81 -20.59
C GLY A 190 -8.21 -0.64 -20.46
N ASN A 191 -8.34 0.38 -21.32
CA ASN A 191 -7.54 1.60 -21.26
C ASN A 191 -8.40 2.80 -20.82
N PHE A 192 -8.23 3.22 -19.56
CA PHE A 192 -8.99 4.29 -18.90
C PHE A 192 -8.51 5.70 -19.23
N PHE A 193 -7.49 5.83 -20.08
CA PHE A 193 -6.83 7.10 -20.38
C PHE A 193 -7.19 7.59 -21.78
N ARG A 194 -7.16 8.90 -21.97
CA ARG A 194 -7.34 9.50 -23.29
C ARG A 194 -6.17 9.12 -24.20
N ASP A 195 -6.39 9.17 -25.52
CA ASP A 195 -5.31 8.94 -26.49
C ASP A 195 -4.14 9.92 -26.32
N SER A 196 -4.42 11.17 -25.91
CA SER A 196 -3.40 12.18 -25.62
C SER A 196 -2.54 11.88 -24.39
N GLU A 197 -3.00 10.97 -23.52
CA GLU A 197 -2.32 10.56 -22.29
C GLU A 197 -1.67 9.18 -22.45
N THR A 198 -1.93 8.50 -23.57
CA THR A 198 -1.42 7.16 -23.88
C THR A 198 -0.16 7.27 -24.73
N THR A 199 0.95 6.70 -24.24
CA THR A 199 2.18 6.57 -25.02
C THR A 199 2.05 5.39 -25.96
N VAL A 200 2.36 5.60 -27.24
CA VAL A 200 2.30 4.55 -28.26
C VAL A 200 3.66 4.30 -28.91
N ILE A 201 3.96 3.03 -29.19
CA ILE A 201 5.17 2.59 -29.88
C ILE A 201 4.77 1.61 -30.99
N PRO A 202 5.18 1.81 -32.25
CA PRO A 202 4.97 0.82 -33.30
C PRO A 202 5.59 -0.55 -32.93
N LEU A 203 4.83 -1.63 -33.12
CA LEU A 203 5.31 -3.00 -32.94
C LEU A 203 6.35 -3.37 -34.00
N THR A 204 6.99 -4.52 -33.81
CA THR A 204 8.10 -4.94 -34.67
C THR A 204 7.65 -5.03 -36.13
N ASN A 205 8.39 -4.38 -37.03
CA ASN A 205 8.11 -4.29 -38.48
C ASN A 205 6.82 -3.55 -38.87
N ALA A 206 6.18 -2.83 -37.95
CA ALA A 206 4.98 -2.06 -38.24
C ALA A 206 5.21 -0.98 -39.30
N LEU A 207 4.48 -1.05 -40.43
CA LEU A 207 4.62 -0.10 -41.55
C LEU A 207 3.64 1.06 -41.49
N ASN A 208 2.42 0.81 -41.03
CA ASN A 208 1.34 1.80 -40.96
C ASN A 208 0.44 1.53 -39.75
N PRO A 209 0.98 1.68 -38.52
CA PRO A 209 0.21 1.48 -37.31
C PRO A 209 -0.86 2.58 -37.17
N GLN A 210 -2.04 2.18 -36.74
CA GLN A 210 -3.22 3.05 -36.60
C GLN A 210 -3.99 2.81 -35.30
N ARG A 211 -3.88 1.62 -34.73
CA ARG A 211 -4.61 1.23 -33.52
C ARG A 211 -3.87 0.17 -32.73
N ALA A 212 -4.30 -0.05 -31.49
CA ALA A 212 -3.80 -1.09 -30.63
C ALA A 212 -4.94 -2.04 -30.22
N TYR A 213 -4.67 -3.33 -30.38
CA TYR A 213 -5.57 -4.40 -29.98
C TYR A 213 -4.76 -5.39 -29.13
N TYR A 214 -5.33 -5.77 -28.00
CA TYR A 214 -4.67 -6.62 -27.03
C TYR A 214 -5.53 -7.83 -26.70
N LEU A 215 -4.88 -8.96 -26.54
CA LEU A 215 -5.45 -10.14 -25.93
C LEU A 215 -5.33 -10.01 -24.40
N PHE A 216 -6.36 -10.45 -23.69
CA PHE A 216 -6.50 -10.44 -22.24
C PHE A 216 -6.83 -11.85 -21.79
N ASP A 217 -6.12 -12.30 -20.77
CA ASP A 217 -6.32 -13.61 -20.15
C ASP A 217 -5.87 -13.56 -18.69
N PHE A 218 -6.38 -14.51 -17.91
CA PHE A 218 -6.06 -14.82 -16.52
C PHE A 218 -5.99 -13.60 -15.58
N VAL A 219 -7.00 -13.46 -14.73
CA VAL A 219 -7.13 -12.34 -13.80
C VAL A 219 -7.07 -12.85 -12.38
N GLU A 220 -6.23 -12.20 -11.57
CA GLU A 220 -5.99 -12.59 -10.19
C GLU A 220 -6.23 -11.41 -9.25
N VAL A 221 -6.95 -11.69 -8.17
CA VAL A 221 -7.05 -10.84 -7.00
C VAL A 221 -6.83 -11.75 -5.79
N LEU A 222 -5.66 -11.59 -5.17
CA LEU A 222 -5.19 -12.42 -4.07
C LEU A 222 -4.97 -11.54 -2.86
N GLU A 223 -5.22 -12.05 -1.65
CA GLU A 223 -4.72 -11.40 -0.44
C GLU A 223 -3.20 -11.22 -0.56
N ASN A 224 -2.69 -10.03 -0.23
CA ASN A 224 -1.28 -9.71 -0.43
C ASN A 224 -0.39 -10.54 0.51
N ASP A 225 0.52 -11.30 -0.10
CA ASP A 225 1.58 -12.08 0.55
C ASP A 225 2.97 -11.46 0.33
N MET A 226 3.07 -10.40 -0.48
CA MET A 226 4.32 -9.71 -0.79
C MET A 226 4.67 -8.66 0.28
N PRO A 227 5.95 -8.51 0.64
CA PRO A 227 6.37 -7.53 1.65
C PRO A 227 6.15 -6.10 1.14
N GLN A 228 5.83 -5.16 2.03
CA GLN A 228 5.59 -3.74 1.71
C GLN A 228 6.49 -2.83 2.54
N LEU A 229 6.77 -1.63 2.03
CA LEU A 229 7.41 -0.59 2.83
C LEU A 229 6.47 -0.12 3.93
N PRO A 230 7.02 0.36 5.07
CA PRO A 230 6.20 0.98 6.10
C PRO A 230 5.62 2.31 5.58
N GLU A 231 4.63 2.84 6.32
CA GLU A 231 4.05 4.14 6.02
C GLU A 231 5.10 5.27 6.07
N ASP A 232 4.82 6.36 5.36
CA ASP A 232 5.62 7.58 5.38
C ASP A 232 5.94 8.03 6.80
N THR A 233 7.19 8.44 7.03
CA THR A 233 7.70 8.66 8.38
C THR A 233 8.63 9.86 8.44
N ILE A 234 9.17 10.10 9.64
CA ILE A 234 10.12 11.17 9.93
C ILE A 234 11.45 10.59 10.39
N ILE A 235 12.54 11.27 10.07
CA ILE A 235 13.89 10.94 10.56
C ILE A 235 14.46 12.09 11.38
N CYS A 236 15.04 11.77 12.53
CA CYS A 236 15.81 12.71 13.31
C CYS A 236 17.09 13.10 12.61
N ILE A 237 17.48 14.37 12.73
CA ILE A 237 18.84 14.78 12.37
C ILE A 237 19.84 13.90 13.14
N GLU A 238 20.76 13.24 12.42
CA GLU A 238 21.78 12.29 12.92
C GLU A 238 21.30 10.88 13.34
N GLU A 239 20.00 10.56 13.21
CA GLU A 239 19.56 9.16 13.32
C GLU A 239 19.55 8.45 11.97
N ARG A 240 19.15 7.17 11.99
CA ARG A 240 19.04 6.31 10.83
C ARG A 240 17.81 5.42 10.93
N ILE A 241 17.25 5.04 9.80
CA ILE A 241 16.17 4.06 9.69
C ILE A 241 16.74 2.81 9.00
N ASP A 242 16.75 1.70 9.72
CA ASP A 242 17.13 0.38 9.21
C ASP A 242 15.87 -0.32 8.68
N LEU A 243 15.63 -0.28 7.37
CA LEU A 243 14.53 -0.99 6.72
C LEU A 243 14.91 -2.45 6.46
N ARG A 244 13.95 -3.35 6.68
CA ARG A 244 14.09 -4.78 6.35
C ARG A 244 12.80 -5.32 5.73
N LEU A 245 12.91 -5.81 4.51
CA LEU A 245 11.87 -6.57 3.81
C LEU A 245 12.29 -8.04 3.76
N ASP A 246 11.76 -8.86 4.67
CA ASP A 246 12.10 -10.27 4.77
C ASP A 246 11.14 -11.12 3.94
N ALA A 247 11.56 -11.48 2.72
CA ALA A 247 10.79 -12.34 1.83
C ALA A 247 11.77 -13.20 0.99
N PRO A 248 11.86 -14.52 1.27
CA PRO A 248 12.91 -15.37 0.67
C PRO A 248 12.74 -15.59 -0.83
N ASP A 249 11.52 -15.45 -1.36
CA ASP A 249 11.17 -15.81 -2.74
C ASP A 249 10.95 -14.58 -3.66
N VAL A 250 11.37 -13.39 -3.22
CA VAL A 250 11.25 -12.15 -4.02
C VAL A 250 12.60 -11.50 -4.25
N ASN A 251 12.75 -10.85 -5.40
CA ASN A 251 13.87 -9.98 -5.71
C ASN A 251 13.55 -8.55 -5.27
N ILE A 252 14.52 -7.88 -4.64
CA ILE A 252 14.39 -6.52 -4.15
C ILE A 252 15.53 -5.68 -4.71
N SER A 253 15.19 -4.55 -5.33
CA SER A 253 16.13 -3.50 -5.70
C SER A 253 15.67 -2.15 -5.16
N TRP A 254 16.56 -1.44 -4.47
CA TRP A 254 16.30 -0.17 -3.82
C TRP A 254 16.59 1.02 -4.72
N SER A 255 16.16 2.21 -4.29
CA SER A 255 16.29 3.46 -5.05
C SER A 255 17.73 3.92 -5.30
N ASP A 256 18.71 3.42 -4.55
CA ASP A 256 20.14 3.67 -4.77
C ASP A 256 20.81 2.63 -5.70
N GLY A 257 20.03 1.67 -6.19
CA GLY A 257 20.48 0.55 -7.02
C GLY A 257 21.01 -0.65 -6.24
N SER A 258 21.05 -0.60 -4.89
CA SER A 258 21.40 -1.75 -4.06
C SER A 258 20.32 -2.84 -4.11
N THR A 259 20.69 -4.07 -3.74
CA THR A 259 19.78 -5.22 -3.72
C THR A 259 19.84 -5.96 -2.39
N GLY A 260 18.82 -6.77 -2.13
CA GLY A 260 18.70 -7.57 -0.91
C GLY A 260 17.72 -7.00 0.10
N PRO A 261 17.53 -7.68 1.27
CA PRO A 261 16.41 -7.41 2.15
C PRO A 261 16.58 -6.17 3.03
N ASN A 262 17.81 -5.63 3.18
CA ASN A 262 18.09 -4.52 4.10
C ASN A 262 18.39 -3.24 3.33
N PHE A 263 17.91 -2.11 3.85
CA PHE A 263 18.19 -0.78 3.33
C PHE A 263 18.35 0.23 4.44
N LEU A 264 19.33 1.13 4.31
CA LEU A 264 19.66 2.11 5.34
C LEU A 264 19.33 3.52 4.84
N ILE A 265 18.46 4.20 5.57
CA ILE A 265 18.15 5.61 5.35
C ILE A 265 18.85 6.44 6.42
N THR A 266 19.71 7.36 5.99
CA THR A 266 20.42 8.31 6.88
C THR A 266 20.07 9.76 6.61
N GLU A 267 19.38 10.03 5.50
CA GLU A 267 19.00 11.39 5.10
C GLU A 267 17.50 11.43 4.80
N PRO A 268 16.84 12.58 4.95
CA PRO A 268 15.48 12.75 4.49
C PRO A 268 15.40 12.66 2.96
N GLY A 269 14.28 12.14 2.46
CA GLY A 269 14.06 11.98 1.02
C GLY A 269 12.93 11.02 0.68
N THR A 270 12.70 10.84 -0.62
CA THR A 270 11.81 9.79 -1.13
C THR A 270 12.65 8.60 -1.56
N TYR A 271 12.33 7.44 -1.00
CA TYR A 271 12.96 6.17 -1.30
C TYR A 271 11.93 5.22 -1.92
N TYR A 272 12.39 4.25 -2.69
CA TYR A 272 11.53 3.23 -3.27
C TYR A 272 12.20 1.86 -3.28
N ALA A 273 11.38 0.83 -3.20
CA ALA A 273 11.77 -0.56 -3.38
C ALA A 273 10.99 -1.12 -4.56
N ARG A 274 11.71 -1.65 -5.55
CA ARG A 274 11.10 -2.51 -6.57
C ARG A 274 11.19 -3.95 -6.08
N ILE A 275 10.03 -4.57 -5.93
CA ILE A 275 9.84 -5.91 -5.38
C ILE A 275 9.25 -6.76 -6.49
N SER A 276 9.85 -7.92 -6.76
CA SER A 276 9.39 -8.78 -7.84
C SER A 276 9.60 -10.26 -7.58
N ASP A 277 8.57 -11.06 -7.85
CA ASP A 277 8.67 -12.50 -8.07
C ASP A 277 8.51 -12.81 -9.59
N PRO A 278 8.49 -14.09 -10.02
CA PRO A 278 8.25 -14.42 -11.43
C PRO A 278 6.88 -14.01 -11.99
N ALA A 279 5.88 -13.78 -11.14
CA ALA A 279 4.50 -13.48 -11.53
C ALA A 279 4.17 -11.98 -11.49
N CYS A 280 4.83 -11.21 -10.63
CA CYS A 280 4.53 -9.82 -10.39
C CYS A 280 5.78 -9.00 -10.03
N SER A 281 5.89 -7.81 -10.62
CA SER A 281 6.83 -6.76 -10.22
C SER A 281 6.10 -5.47 -9.92
N TYR A 282 6.29 -4.92 -8.73
CA TYR A 282 5.71 -3.64 -8.34
C TYR A 282 6.75 -2.76 -7.62
N THR A 283 6.45 -1.47 -7.52
CA THR A 283 7.28 -0.49 -6.82
C THR A 283 6.48 0.10 -5.67
N ASP A 284 7.08 0.08 -4.48
CA ASP A 284 6.56 0.74 -3.29
C ASP A 284 7.46 1.93 -2.92
N THR A 285 6.88 2.98 -2.35
CA THR A 285 7.56 4.24 -2.05
C THR A 285 7.38 4.63 -0.59
N ILE A 286 8.44 5.16 0.02
CA ILE A 286 8.39 5.75 1.35
C ILE A 286 8.95 7.17 1.30
N VAL A 287 8.21 8.12 1.88
CA VAL A 287 8.67 9.48 2.11
C VAL A 287 9.18 9.60 3.54
N VAL A 288 10.43 10.08 3.68
CA VAL A 288 11.06 10.34 4.96
C VAL A 288 11.30 11.83 5.12
N GLU A 289 10.52 12.48 5.97
CA GLU A 289 10.65 13.92 6.24
C GLU A 289 11.66 14.19 7.36
N PRO A 290 12.43 15.28 7.29
CA PRO A 290 13.30 15.66 8.40
C PRO A 290 12.47 16.09 9.61
N THR A 291 12.92 15.72 10.81
CA THR A 291 12.41 16.28 12.06
C THR A 291 13.54 16.58 13.04
N ASN A 292 13.33 17.59 13.87
CA ASN A 292 14.24 17.90 14.97
C ASN A 292 13.87 17.02 16.15
N CYS A 293 14.76 16.09 16.49
CA CYS A 293 14.58 15.21 17.62
C CYS A 293 15.03 15.83 18.91
N VAL A 294 14.04 16.28 19.67
CA VAL A 294 14.21 16.99 20.90
C VAL A 294 13.88 16.05 22.06
N ASP A 295 14.89 15.76 22.86
CA ASP A 295 14.74 15.05 24.13
C ASP A 295 14.30 16.04 25.22
N CYS A 296 12.99 16.08 25.50
CA CYS A 296 12.41 16.88 26.56
C CYS A 296 12.13 16.04 27.82
N LYS A 297 12.61 16.52 28.97
CA LYS A 297 12.48 15.86 30.27
C LYS A 297 11.92 16.80 31.33
N MET A 298 11.21 16.21 32.28
CA MET A 298 10.74 16.90 33.48
C MET A 298 11.62 16.53 34.68
N TYR A 299 12.40 17.50 35.15
CA TYR A 299 13.27 17.36 36.31
C TYR A 299 12.55 17.85 37.56
N ALA A 300 12.63 17.08 38.64
CA ALA A 300 12.08 17.45 39.93
C ALA A 300 13.10 17.09 41.00
N ALA A 301 13.33 17.99 41.96
CA ALA A 301 14.22 17.72 43.08
C ALA A 301 13.71 16.54 43.93
N ASN A 302 14.59 15.96 44.74
CA ASN A 302 14.23 14.87 45.67
C ASN A 302 14.20 15.33 47.14
N ALA A 303 14.78 16.48 47.46
CA ALA A 303 14.74 17.10 48.77
C ALA A 303 14.96 18.62 48.69
N PHE A 304 14.48 19.33 49.71
CA PHE A 304 14.71 20.77 49.89
C PHE A 304 14.69 21.12 51.39
N THR A 305 15.32 22.23 51.76
CA THR A 305 15.54 22.68 53.15
C THR A 305 15.17 24.16 53.26
N PRO A 306 13.93 24.53 53.62
CA PRO A 306 13.50 25.92 53.73
C PRO A 306 14.09 26.58 55.00
N ASN A 307 15.38 26.93 54.96
CA ASN A 307 16.12 27.55 56.06
C ASN A 307 16.46 29.05 55.80
N GLY A 308 16.16 29.55 54.61
CA GLY A 308 16.37 30.94 54.20
C GLY A 308 17.80 31.29 53.81
N ASP A 309 18.65 30.29 53.51
CA ASP A 309 20.01 30.51 53.02
C ASP A 309 20.09 30.75 51.49
N GLY A 310 18.96 30.64 50.79
CA GLY A 310 18.83 30.80 49.36
C GLY A 310 19.17 29.55 48.55
N ILE A 311 19.50 28.42 49.20
CA ILE A 311 19.95 27.19 48.55
C ILE A 311 18.96 26.06 48.84
N ASN A 312 18.23 25.64 47.79
CA ASN A 312 17.20 24.60 47.90
C ASN A 312 16.15 24.91 48.99
N ASP A 313 15.79 26.20 49.15
CA ASP A 313 14.73 26.61 50.08
C ASP A 313 13.33 26.22 49.60
N GLU A 314 13.19 25.90 48.30
CA GLU A 314 11.92 25.59 47.68
C GLU A 314 12.05 24.32 46.83
N PHE A 315 10.95 23.58 46.72
CA PHE A 315 10.80 22.52 45.76
C PHE A 315 10.48 23.08 44.38
N VAL A 316 11.43 22.92 43.46
CA VAL A 316 11.33 23.39 42.08
C VAL A 316 11.26 22.20 41.12
N VAL A 317 10.44 22.37 40.08
CA VAL A 317 10.32 21.44 38.95
C VAL A 317 10.69 22.21 37.69
N THR A 318 11.52 21.60 36.83
CA THR A 318 12.08 22.27 35.66
C THR A 318 11.87 21.42 34.41
N PRO A 319 11.03 21.85 33.46
CA PRO A 319 11.04 21.27 32.13
C PRO A 319 12.33 21.66 31.42
N SER A 320 12.96 20.74 30.71
CA SER A 320 14.15 21.02 29.92
C SER A 320 14.21 20.14 28.69
N CYS A 321 14.42 20.78 27.55
CA CYS A 321 14.62 20.15 26.25
C CYS A 321 16.10 20.29 25.83
N ALA A 322 16.69 19.20 25.36
CA ALA A 322 18.08 19.20 24.92
C ALA A 322 18.28 20.09 23.68
N ASN A 323 19.32 20.93 23.70
CA ASN A 323 19.79 21.74 22.57
C ASN A 323 18.74 22.68 21.95
N THR A 324 17.67 23.04 22.66
CA THR A 324 16.60 23.89 22.13
C THR A 324 15.83 24.63 23.24
N PRO A 325 15.22 25.80 22.96
CA PRO A 325 14.34 26.48 23.91
C PRO A 325 13.15 25.59 24.31
N THR A 326 12.97 25.38 25.61
CA THR A 326 11.93 24.47 26.14
C THR A 326 10.51 25.02 25.89
N GLU A 327 10.37 26.33 25.83
CA GLU A 327 9.12 27.05 25.57
C GLU A 327 8.46 26.71 24.23
N ASP A 328 9.26 26.32 23.23
CA ASP A 328 8.75 25.94 21.91
C ASP A 328 7.97 24.61 21.94
N TYR A 329 8.30 23.73 22.90
CA TYR A 329 7.79 22.35 22.97
C TYR A 329 6.84 22.12 24.15
N PHE A 330 7.01 22.84 25.24
CA PHE A 330 6.20 22.67 26.43
C PHE A 330 4.76 23.15 26.20
N ARG A 331 3.76 22.36 26.62
CA ARG A 331 2.34 22.63 26.35
C ARG A 331 1.48 22.72 27.59
N SER A 332 1.67 21.82 28.54
CA SER A 332 0.86 21.80 29.76
C SER A 332 1.62 21.22 30.93
N PHE A 333 1.19 21.61 32.12
CA PHE A 333 1.72 21.15 33.39
C PHE A 333 0.67 21.25 34.48
N HIS A 334 0.62 20.23 35.32
CA HIS A 334 -0.18 20.19 36.52
C HIS A 334 0.57 19.35 37.55
N ILE A 335 0.92 19.97 38.67
CA ILE A 335 1.55 19.30 39.80
C ILE A 335 0.58 19.22 40.98
N SER A 336 0.59 18.09 41.66
CA SER A 336 -0.04 17.90 42.96
C SER A 336 0.95 17.25 43.92
N ILE A 337 1.05 17.77 45.14
CA ILE A 337 1.88 17.22 46.22
C ILE A 337 0.97 16.79 47.36
N PHE A 338 1.24 15.62 47.90
CA PHE A 338 0.45 14.97 48.94
C PHE A 338 1.33 14.64 50.14
N ASP A 339 0.74 14.73 51.33
CA ASP A 339 1.35 14.22 52.55
C ASP A 339 1.34 12.67 52.61
N ARG A 340 1.86 12.11 53.71
CA ARG A 340 1.90 10.65 53.93
C ARG A 340 0.52 9.98 54.06
N TRP A 341 -0.54 10.76 54.27
CA TRP A 341 -1.91 10.29 54.41
C TRP A 341 -2.72 10.43 53.11
N GLY A 342 -2.12 10.97 52.05
CA GLY A 342 -2.77 11.22 50.77
C GLY A 342 -3.55 12.54 50.74
N GLN A 343 -3.42 13.40 51.75
CA GLN A 343 -4.00 14.74 51.71
C GLN A 343 -3.18 15.63 50.78
N LYS A 344 -3.83 16.29 49.82
CA LYS A 344 -3.19 17.27 48.93
C LYS A 344 -2.77 18.50 49.73
N VAL A 345 -1.48 18.80 49.72
CA VAL A 345 -0.89 19.94 50.43
C VAL A 345 -0.45 21.05 49.48
N PHE A 346 -0.24 20.76 48.20
CA PHE A 346 0.11 21.77 47.20
C PHE A 346 -0.39 21.36 45.82
N GLU A 347 -0.71 22.34 44.99
CA GLU A 347 -1.12 22.18 43.61
C GLU A 347 -0.74 23.41 42.79
N SER A 348 -0.28 23.21 41.56
CA SER A 348 -0.04 24.29 40.60
C SER A 348 -0.23 23.81 39.17
N ILE A 349 -0.61 24.72 38.28
CA ILE A 349 -0.60 24.54 36.81
C ILE A 349 0.50 25.37 36.13
N ASP A 350 1.23 26.17 36.90
CA ASP A 350 2.33 26.99 36.44
C ASP A 350 3.64 26.37 36.96
N PRO A 351 4.54 25.91 36.07
CA PRO A 351 5.81 25.29 36.47
C PRO A 351 6.80 26.29 37.10
N THR A 352 6.54 27.59 36.99
CA THR A 352 7.38 28.63 37.64
C THR A 352 7.03 28.81 39.12
N VAL A 353 5.89 28.27 39.55
CA VAL A 353 5.46 28.31 40.95
C VAL A 353 6.03 27.10 41.69
N SER A 354 6.87 27.38 42.69
CA SER A 354 7.53 26.42 43.56
C SER A 354 6.73 26.18 44.85
N TRP A 355 7.11 25.15 45.61
CA TRP A 355 6.55 24.86 46.94
C TRP A 355 7.60 25.00 48.03
N ASP A 356 7.39 25.91 48.98
CA ASP A 356 8.30 26.21 50.09
C ASP A 356 8.04 25.38 51.37
N GLY A 357 6.98 24.56 51.38
CA GLY A 357 6.58 23.77 52.55
C GLY A 357 6.04 24.56 53.74
N SER A 358 5.81 25.88 53.62
CA SER A 358 5.38 26.74 54.73
C SER A 358 3.99 26.38 55.30
N ASN A 359 3.16 25.73 54.50
CA ASN A 359 1.77 25.40 54.81
C ASN A 359 1.57 24.01 55.46
N VAL A 360 2.64 23.30 55.80
CA VAL A 360 2.60 21.97 56.43
C VAL A 360 3.38 21.94 57.75
N ASP A 361 2.93 21.13 58.70
CA ASP A 361 3.56 21.00 60.02
C ASP A 361 4.71 19.96 60.00
N GLY A 362 5.93 20.42 60.26
CA GLY A 362 7.12 19.57 60.40
C GLY A 362 7.77 19.12 59.08
N GLY A 363 9.01 18.62 59.18
CA GLY A 363 9.71 17.98 58.06
C GLY A 363 9.18 16.56 57.81
N GLY A 364 9.40 16.01 56.63
CA GLY A 364 8.91 14.68 56.30
C GLY A 364 8.99 14.31 54.83
N ILE A 365 8.48 13.11 54.51
CA ILE A 365 8.38 12.60 53.14
C ILE A 365 6.99 12.92 52.59
N TYR A 366 6.99 13.52 51.42
CA TYR A 366 5.82 13.85 50.61
C TYR A 366 5.88 13.09 49.29
N THR A 367 4.74 12.96 48.63
CA THR A 367 4.67 12.38 47.29
C THR A 367 4.15 13.41 46.32
N TYR A 368 4.59 13.36 45.06
CA TYR A 368 4.08 14.26 44.03
C TYR A 368 3.68 13.49 42.78
N THR A 369 2.73 14.06 42.05
CA THR A 369 2.36 13.68 40.70
C THR A 369 2.44 14.92 39.83
N ILE A 370 3.15 14.82 38.70
CA ILE A 370 3.23 15.85 37.68
C ILE A 370 2.66 15.27 36.40
N GLU A 371 1.56 15.82 35.93
CA GLU A 371 1.02 15.59 34.59
C GLU A 371 1.51 16.71 33.67
N TYR A 372 2.12 16.37 32.54
CA TYR A 372 2.71 17.36 31.65
C TYR A 372 2.71 16.90 30.19
N GLN A 373 2.82 17.87 29.28
CA GLN A 373 2.87 17.61 27.84
C GLN A 373 4.03 18.37 27.21
N PHE A 374 4.78 17.64 26.38
CA PHE A 374 5.64 18.20 25.35
C PHE A 374 5.02 17.86 24.00
N GLN A 375 5.02 18.82 23.07
CA GLN A 375 4.68 18.57 21.68
C GLN A 375 5.97 18.30 20.91
N VAL A 376 6.29 17.02 20.74
CA VAL A 376 7.49 16.57 20.00
C VAL A 376 7.02 15.63 18.88
N TYR A 377 7.68 15.62 17.71
CA TYR A 377 7.37 14.64 16.64
C TYR A 377 5.94 14.70 16.07
N ARG A 378 5.33 15.89 16.01
CA ARG A 378 3.89 16.10 15.67
C ARG A 378 2.92 15.35 16.61
N SER A 379 3.41 14.79 17.70
CA SER A 379 2.64 14.08 18.70
C SER A 379 2.67 14.87 20.01
N THR A 380 1.51 15.04 20.63
CA THR A 380 1.41 15.57 21.99
C THR A 380 0.95 14.42 22.86
N GLN A 381 1.84 13.92 23.72
CA GLN A 381 1.50 12.86 24.69
C GLN A 381 1.46 13.44 26.09
N THR A 382 0.40 13.09 26.84
CA THR A 382 0.34 13.33 28.28
C THR A 382 1.26 12.36 28.99
N LEU A 383 2.28 12.90 29.66
CA LEU A 383 3.22 12.14 30.48
C LEU A 383 2.92 12.39 31.96
N ILE A 384 3.10 11.36 32.78
CA ILE A 384 2.92 11.44 34.23
C ILE A 384 4.23 11.06 34.91
N LYS A 385 4.81 12.00 35.66
CA LYS A 385 5.94 11.75 36.56
C LYS A 385 5.44 11.64 37.99
N ARG A 386 5.81 10.57 38.67
CA ARG A 386 5.54 10.38 40.11
C ARG A 386 6.85 10.28 40.85
N GLY A 387 6.87 10.77 42.09
CA GLY A 387 8.06 10.69 42.92
C GLY A 387 7.79 11.00 44.37
N THR A 388 8.85 10.86 45.17
CA THR A 388 8.88 11.26 46.57
C THR A 388 9.75 12.51 46.72
N LEU A 389 9.38 13.36 47.66
CA LEU A 389 10.08 14.59 48.01
C LEU A 389 10.32 14.61 49.53
N THR A 390 11.53 14.93 49.95
CA THR A 390 11.88 15.07 51.37
C THR A 390 11.99 16.54 51.75
N LEU A 391 11.11 17.01 52.63
CA LEU A 391 11.22 18.32 53.28
C LEU A 391 12.05 18.18 54.55
N ILE A 392 13.20 18.85 54.60
CA ILE A 392 14.15 18.83 55.72
C ILE A 392 13.97 20.11 56.53
N ARG A 393 13.79 20.00 57.85
CA ARG A 393 13.64 21.13 58.78
C ARG A 393 14.52 20.97 60.00
#